data_AF-A0A2I6EE44-F1
#
_entry.id   AF-A0A2I6EE44-F1
#
_cell.length_a   1.000
_cell.length_b   1.000
_cell.length_c   1.000
_cell.angle_alpha   90.00
_cell.angle_beta   90.00
_cell.angle_gamma   90.00
#
_symmetry.space_group_name_H-M   'P 1'
#
loop_
_entity.id
_entity.type
_entity.pdbx_description
1 polymer ?
#
loop_
_entity_poly.entity_id
_entity_poly.type
_entity_poly.pdbx_seq_one_letter_code
_entity_poly.pdbx_strand_id
1 'polypeptide(L)' 'LPFFASKVRLGKNGVEEVLGLGQLTQFEKDGLEALKGELKSSIEKGVAFTN' A
#
# COMPACT_ATOMS: atom_id res chain seq x y z
N LEU A 1 5.83 -4.08 -0.06
CA LEU A 1 4.58 -4.83 -0.36
C LEU A 1 4.19 -4.51 -1.79
N PRO A 2 3.69 -5.47 -2.59
CA PRO A 2 3.37 -5.23 -3.99
C PRO A 2 2.08 -4.40 -4.20
N PHE A 3 1.21 -4.30 -3.20
CA PHE A 3 0.02 -3.44 -3.21
C PHE A 3 -0.06 -2.63 -1.91
N PHE A 4 -0.41 -1.35 -2.01
CA PHE A 4 -0.61 -0.44 -0.88
C PHE A 4 -1.43 0.79 -1.31
N ALA A 5 -2.27 1.33 -0.42
CA ALA A 5 -3.00 2.56 -0.69
C ALA A 5 -2.13 3.79 -0.37
N SER A 6 -1.94 4.68 -1.34
CA SER A 6 -1.18 5.91 -1.15
C SER A 6 -1.73 7.04 -2.01
N LYS A 7 -1.29 8.26 -1.74
CA LYS A 7 -1.68 9.42 -2.55
C LYS A 7 -1.06 9.27 -3.94
N VAL A 8 -1.87 9.42 -4.97
CA VAL A 8 -1.45 9.34 -6.36
C VAL A 8 -1.92 10.54 -7.15
N ARG A 9 -1.18 10.89 -8.21
CA ARG A 9 -1.65 11.78 -9.26
C ARG A 9 -2.18 10.94 -10.40
N LEU A 10 -3.39 11.26 -10.83
CA LEU A 10 -4.01 10.66 -12.00
C LEU A 10 -3.79 11.56 -13.22
N GLY A 11 -3.71 10.93 -14.38
CA GLY A 11 -3.92 11.60 -15.65
C GLY A 11 -4.51 10.65 -16.68
N LYS A 12 -4.23 10.90 -17.97
CA LYS A 12 -5.04 10.32 -19.05
C LYS A 12 -4.95 8.79 -19.15
N ASN A 13 -3.87 8.21 -18.64
CA ASN A 13 -3.59 6.78 -18.70
C ASN A 13 -3.67 6.09 -17.33
N GLY A 14 -4.34 6.72 -16.34
CA GLY A 14 -4.45 6.20 -14.98
C GLY A 14 -3.46 6.86 -14.02
N VAL A 15 -2.78 6.06 -13.20
CA VAL A 15 -1.79 6.57 -12.23
C VAL A 15 -0.55 7.06 -12.98
N GLU A 16 -0.25 8.36 -12.89
CA GLU A 16 0.94 8.97 -13.48
C GLU A 16 2.06 9.17 -12.46
N GLU A 17 1.72 9.36 -11.18
CA GLU A 17 2.70 9.58 -10.12
C GLU A 17 2.22 8.99 -8.80
N VAL A 18 3.13 8.36 -8.04
CA VAL A 18 2.89 7.92 -6.66
C VAL A 18 3.58 8.91 -5.72
N LEU A 19 2.79 9.65 -4.93
CA LEU A 19 3.26 10.75 -4.09
C LEU A 19 3.72 10.28 -2.69
N GLY A 20 3.72 8.97 -2.43
CA GLY A 20 4.12 8.40 -1.15
C GLY A 20 3.14 8.71 -0.02
N LEU A 21 3.64 8.63 1.23
CA LEU A 21 2.84 8.80 2.45
C LEU A 21 3.04 10.16 3.15
N GLY A 22 3.96 10.99 2.65
CA GLY A 22 4.32 12.25 3.29
C GLY A 22 4.98 12.06 4.66
N GLN A 23 4.85 13.07 5.53
CA GLN A 23 5.35 12.99 6.89
C GLN A 23 4.34 12.25 7.76
N LEU A 24 4.83 11.23 8.46
CA LEU A 24 4.04 10.45 9.41
C LEU A 24 4.47 10.79 10.84
N THR A 25 3.49 10.91 11.72
CA THR A 25 3.67 10.91 13.17
C THR A 25 4.23 9.57 13.64
N GLN A 26 4.74 9.52 14.87
CA GLN A 26 5.24 8.26 15.43
C GLN A 26 4.14 7.19 15.51
N PHE A 27 2.94 7.58 15.94
CA PHE A 27 1.79 6.69 16.01
C PHE A 27 1.43 6.07 14.65
N GLU A 28 1.45 6.88 13.58
CA GLU A 28 1.17 6.38 12.22
C GLU A 28 2.27 5.45 11.69
N LYS A 29 3.53 5.70 12.04
CA LYS A 29 4.64 4.79 11.69
C LYS A 29 4.50 3.45 12.39
N ASP A 30 4.17 3.45 13.68
CA ASP A 30 4.00 2.23 14.46
C ASP A 30 2.82 1.40 13.90
N GLY A 31 1.71 2.06 13.56
CA GLY A 31 0.58 1.43 12.89
C GLY A 31 0.94 0.87 11.50
N LEU A 32 1.75 1.60 10.74
CA LEU A 32 2.24 1.15 9.43
C LEU A 32 3.12 -0.09 9.53
N GLU A 33 3.97 -0.21 10.55
CA GLU A 33 4.76 -1.42 10.75
C GLU A 33 3.88 -2.60 11.18
N ALA A 34 2.92 -2.36 12.08
CA ALA A 34 2.01 -3.40 12.57
C ALA A 34 1.13 -4.02 11.45
N LEU A 35 0.63 -3.21 10.51
CA LEU A 35 -0.27 -3.69 9.45
C LEU A 35 0.43 -4.45 8.32
N LYS A 36 1.76 -4.30 8.16
CA LYS A 36 2.48 -4.87 7.00
C LYS A 36 2.34 -6.38 6.88
N GLY A 37 2.33 -7.08 8.01
CA GLY A 37 2.21 -8.54 8.06
C GLY A 37 0.86 -9.03 7.55
N GLU A 38 -0.23 -8.45 8.07
CA GLU A 38 -1.60 -8.78 7.66
C GLU A 38 -1.84 -8.48 6.18
N LEU A 39 -1.38 -7.32 5.71
CA LEU A 39 -1.54 -6.93 4.32
C LEU A 39 -0.78 -7.87 3.38
N LYS A 40 0.45 -8.29 3.75
CA LYS A 40 1.21 -9.27 2.97
C LYS A 40 0.45 -10.60 2.84
N SER A 41 -0.07 -11.12 3.95
CA SER A 41 -0.86 -12.36 3.96
C SER A 41 -2.11 -12.26 3.07
N SER A 42 -2.82 -11.12 3.14
CA SER A 42 -4.01 -10.88 2.31
C SER A 42 -3.69 -10.85 0.81
N ILE A 43 -2.57 -10.23 0.44
CA ILE A 43 -2.08 -10.20 -0.95
C ILE A 43 -1.75 -11.62 -1.42
N GLU A 44 -0.98 -12.36 -0.65
CA GLU A 44 -0.55 -13.72 -1.00
C GLU A 44 -1.76 -14.65 -1.17
N LYS A 45 -2.75 -14.54 -0.28
CA LYS A 45 -4.01 -15.28 -0.39
C LYS A 45 -4.76 -14.95 -1.69
N GLY A 46 -4.83 -13.67 -2.07
CA GLY A 46 -5.49 -13.25 -3.31
C GLY A 46 -4.80 -13.81 -4.56
N VAL A 47 -3.46 -13.74 -4.60
CA VAL A 47 -2.67 -14.30 -5.71
C VAL A 47 -2.79 -15.83 -5.79
N ALA A 48 -2.73 -16.51 -4.65
CA ALA A 48 -2.86 -17.96 -4.59
C ALA A 48 -4.26 -18.46 -4.98
N PHE A 49 -5.31 -17.64 -4.80
CA PHE A 49 -6.67 -17.99 -5.23
C PHE A 49 -6.83 -17.99 -6.75
N THR A 50 -6.09 -17.14 -7.46
CA THR A 50 -6.20 -16.98 -8.93
C THR A 50 -5.28 -17.90 -9.74
N ASN A 51 -4.22 -18.43 -9.12
CA ASN A 51 -3.24 -19.32 -9.75
C ASN A 51 -3.61 -20.79 -9.56
#